data_AF-A0A1H9SN72-F1
#
_entry.id   AF-A0A1H9SN72-F1
#
_cell.length_a   1.000
_cell.length_b   1.000
_cell.length_c   1.000
_cell.angle_alpha   90.00
_cell.angle_beta   90.00
_cell.angle_gamma   90.00
#
_symmetry.space_group_name_H-M   'P 1'
#
loop_
_entity.id
_entity.type
_entity.pdbx_description
1 polymer ?
#
loop_
_entity_poly.entity_id
_entity_poly.type
_entity_poly.pdbx_seq_one_letter_code
_entity_poly.pdbx_strand_id
1 'polypeptide(L)'
;MQISPSEYNITPLKRAARHLLGYPHPRRVPRGVYAGQAIGISTDEFARAKDSGVNFLRNVFPLLDLGWDQARCLEYLVERGFGQTVKSACVGCPFHGNAGWRWISDHDPDG
;
A
#
# COMPACT_ATOMS: atom_id res chain seq x y z
N MET A 1 -23.14 -7.08 5.43
CA MET A 1 -22.56 -6.26 4.35
C MET A 1 -21.06 -6.49 4.35
N GLN A 2 -20.51 -7.20 3.37
CA GLN A 2 -19.05 -7.41 3.28
C GLN A 2 -18.48 -6.28 2.41
N ILE A 3 -17.68 -5.40 3.00
CA ILE A 3 -16.96 -4.34 2.28
C ILE A 3 -15.71 -4.98 1.68
N SER A 4 -15.52 -4.85 0.37
CA SER A 4 -14.35 -5.43 -0.28
C SER A 4 -13.11 -4.53 -0.14
N PRO A 5 -11.87 -5.07 -0.21
CA PRO A 5 -10.66 -4.25 -0.28
C PRO A 5 -10.68 -3.23 -1.42
N SER A 6 -11.41 -3.53 -2.50
CA SER A 6 -11.60 -2.62 -3.64
C SER A 6 -12.41 -1.37 -3.28
N GLU A 7 -13.38 -1.49 -2.38
CA GLU A 7 -14.25 -0.39 -1.95
C GLU A 7 -13.60 0.47 -0.87
N TYR A 8 -12.89 -0.16 0.07
CA TYR A 8 -12.30 0.55 1.21
C TYR A 8 -10.93 1.18 0.90
N ASN A 9 -10.10 0.56 0.06
CA ASN A 9 -8.74 1.06 -0.20
C ASN A 9 -8.55 1.55 -1.64
N ILE A 10 -8.89 0.74 -2.63
CA ILE A 10 -8.53 1.01 -4.03
C ILE A 10 -9.37 2.15 -4.62
N THR A 11 -10.68 2.14 -4.38
CA THR A 11 -11.61 3.14 -4.93
C THR A 11 -11.34 4.55 -4.36
N PRO A 12 -11.16 4.74 -3.05
CA PRO A 12 -10.80 6.03 -2.48
C PRO A 12 -9.46 6.54 -3.01
N LEU A 13 -8.47 5.67 -3.16
CA LEU A 13 -7.17 6.05 -3.72
C LEU A 13 -7.27 6.52 -5.18
N LYS A 14 -8.02 5.79 -6.02
CA LYS A 14 -8.28 6.20 -7.40
C LYS A 14 -9.03 7.53 -7.47
N ARG A 15 -9.97 7.78 -6.54
CA ARG A 15 -10.67 9.07 -6.41
C ARG A 15 -9.68 10.19 -6.06
N ALA A 16 -8.86 10.00 -5.03
CA ALA A 16 -7.87 10.99 -4.60
C ALA A 16 -6.89 11.34 -5.72
N ALA A 17 -6.38 10.34 -6.45
CA ALA A 17 -5.51 10.56 -7.62
C ALA A 17 -6.16 11.47 -8.67
N ARG A 18 -7.45 11.28 -8.94
CA ARG A 18 -8.19 12.13 -9.88
C ARG A 18 -8.34 13.57 -9.40
N HIS A 19 -8.57 13.76 -8.10
CA HIS A 19 -8.60 15.11 -7.50
C HIS A 19 -7.23 15.79 -7.63
N LEU A 20 -6.14 15.09 -7.33
CA LEU A 20 -4.77 15.61 -7.45
C LEU A 20 -4.40 15.97 -8.90
N LEU A 21 -4.89 15.21 -9.87
CA LEU A 21 -4.70 15.51 -11.29
C LEU A 21 -5.60 16.67 -11.79
N GLY A 22 -6.52 17.20 -10.98
CA GLY A 22 -7.45 18.26 -11.37
C GLY A 22 -8.65 17.80 -12.21
N TYR A 23 -8.91 16.49 -12.25
CA TYR A 23 -9.99 15.89 -13.03
C TYR A 23 -10.90 15.00 -12.15
N PRO A 24 -11.57 15.57 -11.13
CA PRO A 24 -12.50 14.81 -10.31
C PRO A 24 -13.60 14.17 -11.17
N HIS A 25 -14.13 13.02 -10.73
CA HIS A 25 -15.23 12.36 -11.43
C HIS A 25 -16.45 13.30 -11.51
N PRO A 26 -17.19 13.37 -12.66
CA PRO A 26 -17.10 12.52 -13.85
C PRO A 26 -16.15 13.01 -14.95
N ARG A 27 -15.40 14.10 -14.75
CA ARG A 27 -14.57 14.71 -15.79
C ARG A 27 -13.50 13.74 -16.31
N ARG A 28 -13.48 13.44 -17.61
CA ARG A 28 -12.46 12.53 -18.17
C ARG A 28 -11.05 13.08 -17.95
N VAL A 29 -10.11 12.22 -17.57
CA VAL A 29 -8.67 12.55 -17.56
C VAL A 29 -8.17 12.52 -19.01
N PRO A 30 -7.53 13.58 -19.51
CA PRO A 30 -6.98 13.61 -20.86
C PRO A 30 -5.97 12.48 -21.10
N ARG A 31 -5.86 12.00 -22.35
CA ARG A 31 -4.81 11.03 -22.71
C ARG A 31 -3.44 11.66 -22.47
N GLY A 32 -2.51 10.87 -21.95
CA GLY A 32 -1.15 11.32 -21.64
C GLY A 32 -1.00 11.98 -20.27
N VAL A 33 -2.10 12.34 -19.58
CA VAL A 33 -2.07 12.83 -18.20
C VAL A 33 -2.22 11.64 -17.24
N TYR A 34 -1.24 11.45 -16.37
CA TYR A 34 -1.23 10.38 -15.38
C TYR A 34 -0.43 10.77 -14.14
N ALA A 35 -0.72 10.15 -13.00
CA ALA A 35 0.11 10.20 -11.81
C ALA A 35 0.91 8.89 -11.66
N GLY A 36 2.14 9.00 -11.17
CA GLY A 36 2.92 7.84 -10.71
C GLY A 36 2.49 7.45 -9.29
N GLN A 37 2.31 6.15 -9.06
CA GLN A 37 2.00 5.58 -7.76
C GLN A 37 3.11 4.61 -7.38
N ALA A 38 3.94 4.99 -6.41
CA ALA A 38 4.96 4.10 -5.85
C ALA A 38 4.30 3.11 -4.88
N ILE A 39 4.55 1.82 -5.09
CA ILE A 39 4.06 0.74 -4.25
C ILE A 39 5.26 -0.09 -3.77
N GLY A 40 5.36 -0.28 -2.46
CA GLY A 40 6.41 -1.10 -1.85
C GLY A 40 6.12 -2.59 -2.02
N ILE A 41 6.44 -3.14 -3.20
CA ILE A 41 6.47 -4.58 -3.48
C ILE A 41 7.92 -5.01 -3.57
N SER A 42 8.36 -5.89 -2.67
CA SER A 42 9.71 -6.44 -2.66
C SER A 42 9.88 -7.56 -3.69
N THR A 43 11.12 -7.98 -3.94
CA THR A 43 11.45 -9.01 -4.93
C THR A 43 10.83 -10.37 -4.61
N ASP A 44 10.69 -10.72 -3.33
CA ASP A 44 10.01 -11.94 -2.86
C ASP A 44 8.48 -11.90 -3.07
N GLU A 45 7.92 -10.72 -3.34
CA GLU A 45 6.50 -10.50 -3.58
C GLU A 45 6.16 -10.10 -5.03
N PHE A 46 7.10 -10.24 -5.97
CA PHE A 46 6.98 -9.70 -7.35
C PHE A 46 5.68 -10.06 -8.07
N ALA A 47 5.09 -11.23 -7.80
CA ALA A 47 3.84 -11.67 -8.41
C ALA A 47 2.65 -10.73 -8.09
N ARG A 48 2.77 -9.91 -7.04
CA ARG A 48 1.79 -8.89 -6.61
C ARG A 48 1.94 -7.57 -7.36
N ALA A 49 3.03 -7.35 -8.08
CA ALA A 49 3.21 -6.17 -8.92
C ALA A 49 2.26 -6.24 -10.13
N LYS A 50 1.18 -5.45 -10.09
CA LYS A 50 0.15 -5.39 -11.13
C LYS A 50 -0.05 -3.97 -11.61
N ASP A 51 -0.53 -3.83 -12.84
CA ASP A 51 -0.96 -2.54 -13.37
C ASP A 51 -2.13 -1.95 -12.56
N SER A 52 -2.27 -0.62 -12.59
CA SER A 52 -3.29 0.12 -11.86
C SER A 52 -4.74 -0.17 -12.33
N GLY A 53 -4.87 -0.77 -13.51
CA GLY A 53 -6.14 -1.02 -14.20
C GLY A 53 -6.83 0.26 -14.71
N VAL A 54 -6.16 1.41 -14.70
CA VAL A 54 -6.72 2.69 -15.20
C VAL A 54 -5.65 3.53 -15.93
N ASN A 55 -6.07 4.29 -16.94
CA ASN A 55 -5.14 5.04 -17.80
C ASN A 55 -4.47 6.25 -17.14
N PHE A 56 -4.97 6.72 -15.99
CA PHE A 56 -4.50 7.91 -15.29
C PHE A 56 -3.61 7.62 -14.08
N LEU A 57 -3.31 6.34 -13.81
CA LEU A 57 -2.37 5.92 -12.78
C LEU A 57 -1.34 4.95 -13.38
N ARG A 58 -0.07 5.16 -13.06
CA ARG A 58 1.01 4.22 -13.39
C ARG A 58 1.65 3.74 -12.10
N ASN A 59 1.57 2.44 -11.87
CA ASN A 59 2.24 1.83 -10.73
C ASN A 59 3.74 1.77 -11.03
N VAL A 60 4.55 2.18 -10.06
CA VAL A 60 6.01 2.01 -10.06
C VAL A 60 6.39 1.24 -8.80
N PHE A 61 7.46 0.44 -8.89
CA PHE A 61 7.84 -0.51 -7.84
C PHE A 61 9.30 -0.32 -7.44
N PRO A 62 9.63 0.75 -6.67
CA PRO A 62 11.01 1.12 -6.41
C PRO A 62 11.85 0.03 -5.76
N LEU A 63 11.24 -0.81 -4.93
CA LEU A 63 11.95 -1.90 -4.26
C LEU A 63 12.36 -3.01 -5.24
N LEU A 64 11.59 -3.23 -6.32
CA LEU A 64 11.99 -4.12 -7.40
C LEU A 64 13.14 -3.51 -8.21
N ASP A 65 13.07 -2.20 -8.50
CA ASP A 65 14.14 -1.48 -9.20
C ASP A 65 15.47 -1.52 -8.41
N LEU A 66 15.39 -1.48 -7.08
CA LEU A 66 16.53 -1.60 -6.17
C LEU A 66 16.97 -3.06 -5.93
N GLY A 67 16.18 -4.05 -6.33
CA GLY A 67 16.43 -5.46 -6.05
C GLY A 67 16.32 -5.83 -4.58
N TRP A 68 15.47 -5.15 -3.81
CA TRP A 68 15.33 -5.38 -2.36
C TRP A 68 14.24 -6.41 -2.06
N ASP A 69 14.61 -7.39 -1.24
CA ASP A 69 13.68 -8.28 -0.57
C ASP A 69 13.17 -7.66 0.74
N GLN A 70 12.23 -8.33 1.40
CA GLN A 70 11.69 -7.89 2.67
C GLN A 70 12.77 -7.75 3.77
N ALA A 71 13.75 -8.66 3.81
CA ALA A 71 14.82 -8.64 4.80
C ALA A 71 15.68 -7.37 4.67
N ARG A 72 16.09 -7.03 3.44
CA ARG A 72 16.85 -5.81 3.17
C ARG A 72 16.07 -4.55 3.49
N CYS A 73 14.76 -4.55 3.26
CA CYS A 73 13.91 -3.43 3.66
C CYS A 73 13.93 -3.21 5.19
N LEU A 74 13.88 -4.28 5.98
CA LEU A 74 13.93 -4.21 7.44
C LEU A 74 15.31 -3.73 7.93
N GLU A 75 16.39 -4.26 7.35
CA GLU A 75 17.76 -3.79 7.64
C GLU A 75 17.90 -2.29 7.37
N TYR A 76 17.41 -1.83 6.21
CA TYR A 76 17.45 -0.42 5.84
C TYR A 76 16.71 0.47 6.84
N LEU A 77 15.56 0.03 7.37
CA LEU A 77 14.85 0.78 8.40
C LEU A 77 15.69 0.89 9.68
N VAL A 78 16.26 -0.23 10.15
CA VAL A 78 17.11 -0.27 11.34
C VAL A 78 18.34 0.62 11.18
N GLU A 79 19.03 0.54 10.03
CA GLU A 79 20.19 1.39 9.68
C GLU A 79 19.84 2.89 9.74
N ARG A 80 18.57 3.25 9.44
CA ARG A 80 18.06 4.62 9.48
C ARG A 80 17.54 5.05 10.85
N GLY A 81 17.60 4.17 11.86
CA GLY A 81 17.05 4.43 13.19
C GLY A 81 15.52 4.31 13.24
N PHE A 82 14.87 3.81 12.18
CA PHE A 82 13.49 3.38 12.25
C PHE A 82 13.51 1.97 12.83
N GLY A 83 12.95 1.78 14.03
CA GLY A 83 12.93 0.48 14.70
C GLY A 83 12.15 -0.60 13.93
N GLN A 84 11.82 -1.70 14.60
CA GLN A 84 11.01 -2.75 13.98
C GLN A 84 9.61 -2.22 13.62
N THR A 85 9.17 -2.50 12.39
CA THR A 85 7.82 -2.18 11.94
C THR A 85 6.83 -3.23 12.42
N VAL A 86 5.72 -2.78 13.00
CA VAL A 86 4.55 -3.64 13.23
C VAL A 86 3.83 -3.89 11.91
N LYS A 87 3.26 -5.09 11.76
CA LYS A 87 2.45 -5.42 10.58
C LYS A 87 1.21 -4.52 10.56
N SER A 88 0.95 -3.87 9.43
CA SER A 88 -0.22 -3.03 9.21
C SER A 88 -1.48 -3.87 8.90
N ALA A 89 -1.78 -4.84 9.76
CA ALA A 89 -2.96 -5.69 9.64
C ALA A 89 -4.11 -5.11 10.47
N CYS A 90 -5.34 -5.13 9.93
CA CYS A 90 -6.52 -4.62 10.65
C CYS A 90 -6.75 -5.38 11.96
N VAL A 91 -7.46 -4.78 12.92
CA VAL A 91 -7.84 -5.40 14.21
C VAL A 91 -8.38 -6.81 14.03
N GLY A 92 -9.37 -7.00 13.15
CA GLY A 92 -10.01 -8.30 12.92
C GLY A 92 -9.27 -9.23 11.96
N CYS A 93 -7.99 -8.98 11.67
CA CYS A 93 -7.27 -9.74 10.65
C CYS A 93 -7.00 -11.19 11.13
N PRO A 94 -7.42 -12.22 10.38
CA PRO A 94 -7.17 -13.61 10.76
C PRO A 94 -5.68 -14.00 10.64
N PHE A 95 -4.83 -13.12 10.09
CA PHE A 95 -3.40 -13.35 9.90
C PHE A 95 -2.53 -12.83 11.06
N HIS A 96 -3.14 -12.36 12.15
CA HIS A 96 -2.42 -12.06 13.37
C HIS A 96 -1.97 -13.35 14.07
N GLY A 97 -0.70 -13.39 14.47
CA GLY A 97 -0.21 -14.37 15.44
C GLY A 97 -0.38 -13.87 16.88
N ASN A 98 -0.14 -14.72 17.88
CA ASN A 98 -0.27 -14.36 19.30
C ASN A 98 0.50 -13.08 19.69
N ALA A 99 1.69 -12.87 19.12
CA ALA A 99 2.48 -11.67 19.35
C ALA A 99 1.80 -10.39 18.81
N GLY A 100 1.15 -10.48 17.64
CA GLY A 100 0.39 -9.36 17.06
C GLY A 100 -0.84 -9.02 17.89
N TRP A 101 -1.58 -10.04 18.33
CA TRP A 101 -2.74 -9.85 19.21
C TRP A 101 -2.38 -9.22 20.56
N ARG A 102 -1.27 -9.66 21.17
CA ARG A 102 -0.75 -9.05 22.41
C ARG A 102 -0.37 -7.59 22.18
N TRP A 103 0.35 -7.30 21.10
CA TRP A 103 0.76 -5.92 20.81
C TRP A 103 -0.45 -4.98 20.68
N ILE A 104 -1.49 -5.38 19.93
CA ILE A 104 -2.74 -4.62 19.81
C ILE A 104 -3.38 -4.39 21.18
N SER A 105 -3.54 -5.46 21.97
CA SER A 105 -4.11 -5.37 23.33
C SER A 105 -3.35 -4.40 24.24
N ASP A 106 -2.02 -4.36 24.12
CA ASP A 106 -1.16 -3.60 25.02
C ASP A 106 -0.96 -2.13 24.54
N HIS A 107 -1.09 -1.85 23.24
CA HIS A 107 -0.65 -0.59 22.63
C HIS A 107 -1.66 0.11 21.72
N ASP A 108 -2.76 -0.55 21.30
CA ASP A 108 -3.77 0.04 20.41
C ASP A 108 -5.15 0.06 21.10
N PRO A 109 -5.52 1.16 21.78
CA PRO A 109 -6.78 1.24 22.52
C PRO A 109 -8.02 1.27 21.62
N ASP A 110 -7.86 1.62 20.34
CA ASP A 110 -8.94 1.65 19.36
C ASP A 110 -9.01 0.34 18.54
N GLY A 111 -7.95 -0.49 18.63
CA GLY A 111 -7.80 -1.78 17.98
C GLY A 111 -7.02 -1.72 16.68
#